data_AF-A0A967CAT3-F1
#
_entry.id   AF-A0A967CAT3-F1
#
_cell.length_a   1.000
_cell.length_b   1.000
_cell.length_c   1.000
_cell.angle_alpha   90.00
_cell.angle_beta   90.00
_cell.angle_gamma   90.00
#
_symmetry.space_group_name_H-M   'P 1'
#
loop_
_entity.id
_entity.type
_entity.pdbx_description
1 polymer ?
#
loop_
_entity_poly.entity_id
_entity_poly.type
_entity_poly.pdbx_seq_one_letter_code
_entity_poly.pdbx_strand_id
1 'polypeptide(L)'
;MTYKDSLRSTMVTHYFRMDGEAPRSEYWWFFVTYLLATVGMGIATAVLAVIADLDVLSVAQWGSWVLLLIFFLPMVSLWVRRCRALGQAPVQSLGILAMVLALSMIAPIGGLNPMAASFGTWGVLLDVALGFAMLYSVWVGLRSSRTPTK
;
A
#
# COMPACT_ATOMS: atom_id res chain seq x y z
N MET A 1 -14.81 11.07 -10.62
CA MET A 1 -13.67 11.81 -10.03
C MET A 1 -12.49 11.64 -10.95
N THR A 2 -11.84 12.73 -11.35
CA THR A 2 -10.68 12.72 -12.25
C THR A 2 -9.44 12.24 -11.50
N TYR A 3 -8.44 11.70 -12.20
CA TYR A 3 -7.15 11.28 -11.63
C TYR A 3 -6.49 12.36 -10.76
N LYS A 4 -6.37 13.59 -11.30
CA LYS A 4 -5.77 14.74 -10.58
C LYS A 4 -6.56 15.10 -9.32
N ASP A 5 -7.88 15.05 -9.39
CA ASP A 5 -8.76 15.33 -8.25
C ASP A 5 -8.59 14.28 -7.15
N SER A 6 -8.39 13.01 -7.55
CA SER A 6 -8.10 11.92 -6.61
C SER A 6 -6.80 12.13 -5.87
N LEU A 7 -5.72 12.43 -6.59
CA LEU A 7 -4.43 12.65 -5.95
C LEU A 7 -4.43 13.87 -5.07
N ARG A 8 -5.04 14.97 -5.52
CA ARG A 8 -5.19 16.18 -4.70
C ARG A 8 -5.99 15.87 -3.44
N SER A 9 -7.11 15.14 -3.56
CA SER A 9 -7.92 14.74 -2.41
C SER A 9 -7.10 13.93 -1.41
N THR A 10 -6.45 12.87 -1.85
CA THR A 10 -5.79 11.93 -0.94
C THR A 10 -4.45 12.46 -0.40
N MET A 11 -3.61 13.05 -1.27
CA MET A 11 -2.26 13.48 -0.90
C MET A 11 -2.19 14.90 -0.33
N VAL A 12 -3.18 15.76 -0.60
CA VAL A 12 -3.15 17.17 -0.16
C VAL A 12 -4.27 17.45 0.84
N THR A 13 -5.52 17.10 0.51
CA THR A 13 -6.68 17.48 1.33
C THR A 13 -6.90 16.55 2.53
N HIS A 14 -6.67 15.25 2.34
CA HIS A 14 -6.94 14.20 3.32
C HIS A 14 -5.69 13.41 3.72
N TYR A 15 -4.50 14.01 3.56
CA TYR A 15 -3.22 13.35 3.86
C TYR A 15 -3.17 12.78 5.30
N PHE A 16 -3.69 13.54 6.27
CA PHE A 16 -3.84 13.10 7.68
C PHE A 16 -5.29 12.92 8.13
N ARG A 17 -6.27 13.27 7.29
CA ARG A 17 -7.69 13.23 7.71
C ARG A 17 -8.23 11.83 7.52
N MET A 18 -8.45 11.13 8.62
CA MET A 18 -9.07 9.80 8.64
C MET A 18 -10.60 9.87 8.65
N ASP A 19 -11.17 11.07 8.65
CA ASP A 19 -12.61 11.30 8.71
C ASP A 19 -13.27 11.45 7.35
N GLY A 20 -14.54 11.05 7.29
CA GLY A 20 -15.34 11.01 6.06
C GLY A 20 -15.25 9.69 5.31
N GLU A 21 -15.95 9.63 4.19
CA GLU A 21 -16.03 8.46 3.32
C GLU A 21 -15.16 8.66 2.07
N ALA A 22 -14.48 7.60 1.61
CA ALA A 22 -13.73 7.62 0.37
C ALA A 22 -14.54 6.93 -0.75
N PRO A 23 -14.85 7.62 -1.86
CA PRO A 23 -15.48 7.00 -3.02
C PRO A 23 -14.55 5.98 -3.67
N ARG A 24 -15.14 4.96 -4.30
CA ARG A 24 -14.40 3.87 -4.97
C ARG A 24 -13.36 4.36 -5.98
N SER A 25 -13.69 5.40 -6.73
CA SER A 25 -12.75 5.97 -7.71
C SER A 25 -11.53 6.59 -7.06
N GLU A 26 -11.66 7.19 -5.86
CA GLU A 26 -10.51 7.74 -5.14
C GLU A 26 -9.55 6.62 -4.74
N TYR A 27 -10.09 5.49 -4.25
CA TYR A 27 -9.32 4.31 -3.90
C TYR A 27 -8.54 3.73 -5.09
N TRP A 28 -9.22 3.52 -6.22
CA TRP A 28 -8.60 2.92 -7.40
C TRP A 28 -7.55 3.82 -8.04
N TRP A 29 -7.79 5.13 -8.14
CA TRP A 29 -6.80 6.06 -8.70
C TRP A 29 -5.56 6.18 -7.82
N PHE A 30 -5.73 6.17 -6.50
CA PHE A 30 -4.60 6.15 -5.57
C PHE A 30 -3.82 4.83 -5.68
N PHE A 31 -4.52 3.69 -5.74
CA PHE A 31 -3.90 2.37 -5.92
C PHE A 31 -3.08 2.28 -7.21
N VAL A 32 -3.62 2.74 -8.34
CA VAL A 32 -2.90 2.81 -9.62
C VAL A 32 -1.69 3.73 -9.52
N THR A 33 -1.80 4.88 -8.84
CA THR A 33 -0.67 5.79 -8.66
C THR A 33 0.44 5.15 -7.83
N TYR A 34 0.09 4.46 -6.74
CA TYR A 34 1.04 3.72 -5.94
C TYR A 34 1.74 2.64 -6.78
N LEU A 35 1.00 1.88 -7.59
CA LEU A 35 1.57 0.86 -8.46
C LEU A 35 2.54 1.47 -9.48
N LEU A 36 2.16 2.57 -10.14
CA LEU A 36 3.03 3.28 -11.07
C LEU A 36 4.28 3.86 -10.38
N ALA A 37 4.14 4.39 -9.17
CA ALA A 37 5.26 4.90 -8.39
C ALA A 37 6.24 3.77 -8.01
N THR A 38 5.73 2.60 -7.61
CA THR A 38 6.56 1.43 -7.29
C THR A 38 7.30 0.90 -8.52
N VAL A 39 6.62 0.77 -9.66
CA VAL A 39 7.25 0.34 -10.92
C VAL A 39 8.28 1.38 -11.39
N GLY A 40 7.92 2.67 -11.36
CA GLY A 40 8.82 3.75 -11.74
C GLY A 40 10.06 3.81 -10.84
N MET A 41 9.89 3.64 -9.53
CA MET A 41 11.01 3.58 -8.58
C MET A 41 11.89 2.36 -8.85
N GLY A 42 11.31 1.18 -9.12
CA GLY A 42 12.07 -0.03 -9.45
C GLY A 42 12.93 0.12 -10.72
N ILE A 43 12.41 0.79 -11.74
CA ILE A 43 13.19 1.11 -12.95
C ILE A 43 14.29 2.11 -12.61
N ALA A 44 13.96 3.18 -11.87
CA ALA A 44 14.93 4.21 -11.50
C ALA A 44 16.07 3.65 -10.62
N THR A 45 15.77 2.76 -9.66
CA THR A 45 16.80 2.12 -8.83
C THR A 45 17.70 1.21 -9.64
N ALA A 46 17.15 0.43 -10.58
CA ALA A 46 17.94 -0.41 -11.48
C ALA A 46 18.87 0.42 -12.37
N VAL A 47 18.38 1.51 -12.96
CA VAL A 47 19.18 2.41 -13.79
C VAL A 47 20.27 3.11 -12.97
N LEU A 48 19.94 3.62 -11.78
CA LEU A 48 20.90 4.28 -10.90
C LEU A 48 22.00 3.33 -10.44
N ALA A 49 21.65 2.09 -10.09
CA ALA A 49 22.62 1.09 -9.68
C ALA A 49 23.64 0.77 -10.80
N VAL A 50 23.17 0.66 -12.05
CA VAL A 50 24.04 0.43 -13.21
C VAL A 50 24.95 1.62 -13.50
N ILE A 51 24.43 2.86 -13.45
CA ILE A 51 25.20 4.06 -13.77
C ILE A 51 26.25 4.38 -12.70
N ALA A 52 25.90 4.18 -11.42
CA ALA A 52 26.74 4.53 -10.29
C ALA A 52 27.62 3.36 -9.79
N ASP A 53 27.56 2.20 -10.45
CA ASP A 53 28.23 0.96 -10.03
C ASP A 53 27.95 0.61 -8.55
N LEU A 54 26.69 0.78 -8.15
CA LEU A 54 26.21 0.52 -6.79
C LEU A 54 25.50 -0.82 -6.72
N ASP A 55 25.51 -1.41 -5.53
CA ASP A 55 24.69 -2.59 -5.24
C ASP A 55 23.20 -2.27 -5.43
N VAL A 56 22.57 -2.98 -6.38
CA VAL A 56 21.15 -2.83 -6.74
C VAL A 56 20.26 -3.03 -5.53
N LEU A 57 20.61 -3.97 -4.64
CA LEU A 57 19.80 -4.30 -3.47
C LEU A 57 19.74 -3.11 -2.51
N SER A 58 20.90 -2.50 -2.23
CA SER A 58 21.03 -1.33 -1.38
C SER A 58 20.26 -0.13 -1.92
N VAL A 59 20.37 0.16 -3.23
CA VAL A 59 19.65 1.27 -3.87
C VAL A 59 18.13 1.03 -3.88
N ALA A 60 17.70 -0.20 -4.15
CA ALA A 60 16.29 -0.60 -4.11
C ALA A 60 15.70 -0.49 -2.69
N GLN A 61 16.48 -0.85 -1.67
CA GLN A 61 16.08 -0.67 -0.28
C GLN A 61 15.81 0.81 0.00
N TRP A 62 16.76 1.72 -0.26
CA TRP A 62 16.55 3.17 -0.08
C TRP A 62 15.34 3.71 -0.84
N GLY A 63 15.16 3.30 -2.10
CA GLY A 63 13.97 3.67 -2.88
C GLY A 63 12.65 3.23 -2.23
N SER A 64 12.65 2.04 -1.61
CA SER A 64 11.49 1.53 -0.87
C SER A 64 11.17 2.34 0.39
N TRP A 65 12.20 2.79 1.14
CA TRP A 65 12.02 3.68 2.29
C TRP A 65 11.39 5.02 1.88
N VAL A 66 11.82 5.59 0.75
CA VAL A 66 11.27 6.83 0.22
C VAL A 66 9.79 6.66 -0.15
N LEU A 67 9.45 5.58 -0.86
CA LEU A 67 8.05 5.29 -1.19
C LEU A 67 7.19 5.11 0.06
N LEU A 68 7.72 4.41 1.08
CA LEU A 68 7.02 4.23 2.35
C LEU A 68 6.75 5.60 3.00
N LEU A 69 7.75 6.46 3.13
CA LEU A 69 7.56 7.79 3.74
C LEU A 69 6.51 8.64 3.01
N ILE A 70 6.47 8.58 1.68
CA ILE A 70 5.54 9.39 0.88
C ILE A 70 4.11 8.83 0.94
N PHE A 71 3.95 7.51 0.74
CA PHE A 71 2.66 6.89 0.50
C PHE A 71 2.01 6.27 1.74
N PHE A 72 2.77 6.02 2.81
CA PHE A 72 2.26 5.30 3.99
C PHE A 72 1.07 6.02 4.65
N LEU A 73 1.23 7.29 5.01
CA LEU A 73 0.16 8.11 5.60
C LEU A 73 -1.10 8.20 4.73
N PRO A 74 -1.01 8.60 3.44
CA PRO A 74 -2.19 8.72 2.60
C PRO A 74 -2.83 7.36 2.30
N MET A 75 -2.05 6.27 2.28
CA MET A 75 -2.59 4.92 2.15
C MET A 75 -3.40 4.51 3.40
N VAL A 76 -2.90 4.83 4.60
CA VAL A 76 -3.61 4.59 5.87
C VAL A 76 -4.90 5.40 5.92
N SER A 77 -4.84 6.70 5.61
CA SER A 77 -6.01 7.59 5.69
C SER A 77 -7.11 7.15 4.73
N LEU A 78 -6.74 6.78 3.50
CA LEU A 78 -7.65 6.30 2.48
C LEU A 78 -8.24 4.93 2.82
N TRP A 79 -7.45 4.02 3.39
CA TRP A 79 -7.92 2.72 3.85
C TRP A 79 -8.99 2.84 4.94
N VAL A 80 -8.73 3.64 5.97
CA VAL A 80 -9.68 3.86 7.07
C VAL A 80 -10.97 4.50 6.57
N ARG A 81 -10.89 5.53 5.73
CA ARG A 81 -12.07 6.19 5.14
C ARG A 81 -12.88 5.24 4.26
N ARG A 82 -12.21 4.31 3.56
CA ARG A 82 -12.88 3.30 2.71
C ARG A 82 -13.57 2.23 3.54
N CYS A 83 -12.93 1.72 4.59
CA CYS A 83 -13.55 0.78 5.53
C CYS A 83 -14.75 1.39 6.26
N ARG A 84 -14.67 2.68 6.65
CA ARG A 84 -15.83 3.42 7.20
C ARG A 84 -16.98 3.50 6.19
N ALA A 85 -16.69 3.78 4.91
CA ALA A 85 -17.70 3.77 3.84
C ALA A 85 -18.34 2.38 3.59
N LEU A 86 -17.72 1.30 4.09
CA LEU A 86 -18.28 -0.06 4.07
C LEU A 86 -19.03 -0.43 5.37
N GLY A 87 -19.11 0.50 6.33
CA GLY A 87 -19.73 0.29 7.64
C GLY A 87 -18.86 -0.49 8.64
N GLN A 88 -17.54 -0.59 8.40
CA GLN A 88 -16.61 -1.28 9.31
C GLN A 88 -16.07 -0.33 10.39
N ALA A 89 -15.77 -0.89 11.56
CA ALA A 89 -15.18 -0.14 12.66
C ALA A 89 -13.72 0.29 12.31
N PRO A 90 -13.34 1.55 12.59
CA PRO A 90 -12.03 2.09 12.22
C PRO A 90 -10.87 1.31 12.87
N VAL A 91 -11.03 0.85 14.11
CA VAL A 91 -10.01 0.07 14.83
C VAL A 91 -9.72 -1.27 14.15
N GLN A 92 -10.76 -1.96 13.63
CA GLN A 92 -10.59 -3.21 12.90
C GLN A 92 -9.85 -2.98 11.57
N SER A 93 -10.18 -1.90 10.87
CA SER A 93 -9.50 -1.55 9.61
C SER A 93 -8.02 -1.19 9.79
N LEU A 94 -7.69 -0.47 10.87
CA LEU A 94 -6.32 -0.17 11.27
C LEU A 94 -5.57 -1.43 11.69
N GLY A 95 -6.21 -2.34 12.43
CA GLY A 95 -5.62 -3.63 12.80
C GLY A 95 -5.27 -4.49 11.57
N ILE A 96 -6.18 -4.56 10.58
CA ILE A 96 -5.91 -5.28 9.32
C ILE A 96 -4.75 -4.62 8.58
N LEU A 97 -4.77 -3.28 8.42
CA LEU A 97 -3.70 -2.56 7.73
C LEU A 97 -2.34 -2.73 8.43
N ALA A 98 -2.30 -2.57 9.75
CA ALA A 98 -1.10 -2.77 10.56
C ALA A 98 -0.57 -4.21 10.43
N MET A 99 -1.47 -5.20 10.36
CA MET A 99 -1.10 -6.58 10.09
C MET A 99 -0.51 -6.75 8.68
N VAL A 100 -1.10 -6.15 7.64
CA VAL A 100 -0.54 -6.18 6.27
C VAL A 100 0.87 -5.57 6.25
N LEU A 101 1.05 -4.43 6.92
CA LEU A 101 2.32 -3.71 6.97
C LEU A 101 3.39 -4.50 7.74
N ALA A 102 3.03 -5.06 8.89
CA ALA A 102 3.92 -5.92 9.67
C ALA A 102 4.32 -7.18 8.89
N LEU A 103 3.38 -7.79 8.17
CA LEU A 103 3.64 -8.94 7.30
C LEU A 103 4.57 -8.55 6.13
N SER A 104 4.37 -7.38 5.52
CA SER A 104 5.21 -6.89 4.42
C SER A 104 6.66 -6.57 4.81
N MET A 105 6.91 -6.27 6.09
CA MET A 105 8.27 -6.05 6.61
C MET A 105 9.04 -7.36 6.82
N ILE A 106 8.33 -8.49 6.94
CA ILE A 106 8.92 -9.81 7.24
C ILE A 106 8.96 -10.71 5.99
N ALA A 107 8.02 -10.53 5.06
CA ALA A 107 7.78 -11.42 3.93
C ALA A 107 8.14 -10.71 2.60
N PRO A 108 9.24 -11.07 1.91
CA PRO A 108 9.57 -10.45 0.64
C PRO A 108 8.71 -11.03 -0.47
N ILE A 109 8.02 -10.16 -1.21
CA ILE A 109 7.56 -10.50 -2.56
C ILE A 109 8.82 -10.75 -3.41
N GLY A 110 9.15 -12.02 -3.65
CA GLY A 110 10.22 -12.43 -4.55
C GLY A 110 11.59 -12.76 -3.92
N GLY A 111 11.68 -12.99 -2.61
CA GLY A 111 12.87 -13.65 -2.03
C GLY A 111 14.19 -12.85 -2.03
N LEU A 112 14.17 -11.55 -2.29
CA LEU A 112 15.36 -10.70 -2.45
C LEU A 112 15.93 -10.09 -1.15
N ASN A 113 15.50 -10.53 0.04
CA ASN A 113 16.01 -10.00 1.32
C ASN A 113 16.77 -11.08 2.14
N PRO A 114 17.96 -10.77 2.69
CA PRO A 114 18.75 -11.72 3.48
C PRO A 114 18.10 -12.12 4.82
N MET A 115 17.08 -11.40 5.31
CA MET A 115 16.29 -11.80 6.49
C MET A 115 15.30 -12.95 6.22
N ALA A 116 14.89 -13.21 4.97
CA ALA A 116 14.00 -14.32 4.67
C ALA A 116 14.67 -15.69 4.90
N ALA A 117 16.01 -15.75 4.79
CA ALA A 117 16.80 -16.92 5.14
C ALA A 117 16.69 -17.28 6.63
N SER A 118 16.31 -16.32 7.49
CA SER A 118 16.18 -16.52 8.94
C SER A 118 14.86 -17.18 9.35
N PHE A 119 13.82 -17.13 8.51
CA PHE A 119 12.45 -17.53 8.89
C PHE A 119 12.00 -18.89 8.32
N GLY A 120 12.73 -19.50 7.38
CA GLY A 120 12.43 -20.85 6.89
C GLY A 120 10.99 -21.03 6.40
N THR A 121 10.30 -22.09 6.86
CA THR A 121 8.88 -22.37 6.54
C THR A 121 7.91 -21.30 7.04
N TRP A 122 8.27 -20.51 8.06
CA TRP A 122 7.46 -19.39 8.53
C TRP A 122 7.40 -18.26 7.50
N GLY A 123 8.45 -18.08 6.69
CA GLY A 123 8.44 -17.09 5.60
C GLY A 123 7.31 -17.33 4.60
N VAL A 124 7.11 -18.59 4.19
CA VAL A 124 6.06 -18.98 3.23
C VAL A 124 4.66 -18.73 3.77
N LEU A 125 4.41 -19.00 5.06
CA LEU A 125 3.11 -18.71 5.68
C LEU A 125 2.81 -17.21 5.73
N LEU A 126 3.83 -16.39 5.96
CA LEU A 126 3.71 -14.93 5.97
C LEU A 126 3.49 -14.38 4.56
N ASP A 127 4.14 -14.94 3.53
CA ASP A 127 3.89 -14.59 2.12
C ASP A 127 2.46 -14.92 1.69
N VAL A 128 1.94 -16.08 2.12
CA VAL A 128 0.55 -16.47 1.85
C VAL A 128 -0.42 -15.52 2.56
N ALA A 129 -0.16 -15.17 3.83
CA ALA A 129 -0.97 -14.20 4.57
C ALA A 129 -0.94 -12.80 3.92
N LEU A 130 0.22 -12.38 3.40
CA LEU A 130 0.36 -11.16 2.60
C LEU A 130 -0.48 -11.23 1.32
N GLY A 131 -0.46 -12.37 0.62
CA GLY A 131 -1.31 -12.60 -0.55
C GLY A 131 -2.80 -12.47 -0.23
N PHE A 132 -3.25 -13.04 0.88
CA PHE A 132 -4.63 -12.88 1.35
C PHE A 132 -4.96 -11.43 1.72
N ALA A 133 -4.03 -10.71 2.35
CA ALA A 133 -4.18 -9.30 2.66
C ALA A 133 -4.30 -8.43 1.39
N MET A 134 -3.51 -8.73 0.36
CA MET A 134 -3.63 -8.08 -0.95
C MET A 134 -4.98 -8.35 -1.59
N LEU A 135 -5.44 -9.62 -1.59
CA LEU A 135 -6.77 -9.98 -2.09
C LEU A 135 -7.87 -9.25 -1.31
N TYR A 136 -7.73 -9.12 0.01
CA TYR A 136 -8.65 -8.36 0.83
C TYR A 136 -8.66 -6.87 0.45
N SER A 137 -7.49 -6.27 0.18
CA SER A 137 -7.39 -4.89 -0.28
C SER A 137 -8.05 -4.66 -1.64
N VAL A 138 -7.92 -5.61 -2.57
CA VAL A 138 -8.62 -5.59 -3.85
C VAL A 138 -10.12 -5.73 -3.64
N TRP A 139 -10.55 -6.64 -2.76
CA TRP A 139 -11.95 -6.83 -2.42
C TRP A 139 -12.59 -5.57 -1.80
N VAL A 140 -11.89 -4.88 -0.91
CA VAL A 140 -12.32 -3.58 -0.32
C VAL A 140 -12.49 -2.51 -1.40
N GLY A 141 -11.58 -2.47 -2.39
CA GLY A 141 -11.67 -1.59 -3.55
C GLY A 141 -12.85 -1.90 -4.47
N LEU A 142 -13.19 -3.20 -4.62
CA LEU A 142 -14.28 -3.67 -5.47
C LEU A 142 -15.67 -3.52 -4.84
N ARG A 143 -15.80 -3.57 -3.51
CA ARG A 143 -17.11 -3.68 -2.85
C ARG A 143 -17.98 -2.41 -2.94
N SER A 144 -19.29 -2.62 -3.13
CA SER A 144 -20.40 -1.70 -2.84
C SER A 144 -20.23 -0.90 -1.56
N SER A 145 -19.97 0.41 -1.53
CA SER A 145 -20.42 1.16 -0.35
C SER A 145 -21.94 1.10 -0.34
N ARG A 146 -22.54 0.79 0.80
CA ARG A 146 -24.00 0.85 0.96
C ARG A 146 -24.38 2.31 0.74
N THR A 147 -25.20 2.58 -0.27
CA THR A 147 -25.90 3.86 -0.35
C THR A 147 -26.63 4.06 0.96
N PRO A 148 -26.42 5.15 1.71
CA PRO A 148 -27.40 5.54 2.70
C PRO A 148 -28.69 5.77 1.91
N THR A 149 -29.65 4.87 2.07
CA THR A 149 -31.04 5.12 1.74
C THR A 149 -31.41 6.40 2.47
N LYS A 150 -31.57 7.48 1.72
CA LYS A 150 -32.40 8.61 2.15
C LYS A 150 -33.85 8.14 2.19
#